data_AF-A0A833T9Z8-F1
#
_entry.id   AF-A0A833T9Z8-F1
#
_cell.length_a   1.000
_cell.length_b   1.000
_cell.length_c   1.000
_cell.angle_alpha   90.00
_cell.angle_beta   90.00
_cell.angle_gamma   90.00
#
_symmetry.space_group_name_H-M   'P 1'
#
loop_
_entity.id
_entity.type
_entity.pdbx_description
1 polymer ?
#
loop_
_entity_poly.entity_id
_entity_poly.type
_entity_poly.pdbx_seq_one_letter_code
_entity_poly.pdbx_strand_id
1 'polypeptide(L)' 'MECTTDMKIKRLRLDNGGELTGQLNKDFLNCYDIKHDKAMPYTLQQNRLAGCMNRNIEGMA' A
#
# COMPACT_ATOMS: atom_id res chain seq x y z
N MET A 1 7.28 -9.42 -3.02
CA MET A 1 5.99 -9.31 -2.28
C MET A 1 5.92 -10.52 -1.37
N GLU A 2 5.15 -10.57 -0.27
CA GLU A 2 5.32 -11.65 0.75
C GLU A 2 5.40 -13.07 0.15
N CYS A 3 4.60 -13.34 -0.89
CA CYS A 3 4.58 -14.58 -1.67
C CYS A 3 5.81 -14.87 -2.56
N THR A 4 6.70 -13.90 -2.76
CA THR A 4 7.95 -14.04 -3.55
C THR A 4 9.19 -14.06 -2.68
N THR A 5 9.12 -13.55 -1.45
CA THR A 5 10.30 -13.35 -0.60
C THR A 5 10.20 -14.01 0.77
N ASP A 6 9.08 -14.67 1.11
CA ASP A 6 8.79 -15.30 2.42
C ASP A 6 9.01 -14.37 3.64
N MET A 7 9.07 -13.06 3.37
CA MET A 7 9.30 -12.03 4.37
C MET A 7 7.98 -11.37 4.71
N LYS A 8 7.65 -11.35 6.01
CA LYS A 8 6.48 -10.64 6.52
C LYS A 8 6.64 -9.13 6.34
N ILE A 9 5.62 -8.47 5.76
CA ILE A 9 5.53 -7.02 5.62
C ILE A 9 5.39 -6.41 7.00
N LYS A 10 6.30 -5.47 7.31
CA LYS A 10 6.30 -4.73 8.58
C LYS A 10 5.62 -3.38 8.47
N ARG A 11 5.61 -2.79 7.28
CA ARG A 11 5.07 -1.46 7.00
C ARG A 11 4.46 -1.41 5.61
N LEU A 12 3.32 -0.74 5.50
CA LEU A 12 2.61 -0.54 4.26
C LEU A 12 2.28 0.94 4.11
N ARG A 13 2.61 1.51 2.95
CA ARG A 13 2.18 2.85 2.55
C ARG A 13 1.02 2.71 1.57
N LEU A 14 -0.12 3.30 1.91
CA LEU A 14 -1.30 3.35 1.05
C LEU A 14 -1.63 4.81 0.71
N ASP A 15 -2.40 4.97 -0.35
CA ASP A 15 -3.03 6.26 -0.65
C ASP A 15 -4.15 6.57 0.35
N ASN A 16 -4.58 7.83 0.43
CA ASN A 16 -5.61 8.28 1.36
C ASN A 16 -7.04 7.98 0.89
N GLY A 17 -7.21 7.01 0.00
CA GLY A 17 -8.51 6.51 -0.44
C GLY A 17 -9.37 6.07 0.75
N GLY A 18 -10.67 6.39 0.71
CA GLY A 18 -11.60 6.09 1.80
C GLY A 18 -11.68 4.59 2.13
N GLU A 19 -11.57 3.75 1.11
CA GLU A 19 -11.53 2.28 1.22
C GLU A 19 -10.31 1.76 2.01
N LEU A 20 -9.18 2.47 1.94
CA LEU A 20 -7.93 2.13 2.61
C LEU A 20 -7.81 2.78 4.00
N THR A 21 -8.63 3.79 4.27
CA THR A 21 -8.65 4.53 5.54
C THR A 21 -9.77 4.08 6.48
N GLY A 22 -10.66 3.20 6.01
CA GLY A 22 -11.79 2.64 6.77
C GLY A 22 -11.38 1.79 7.98
N GLN A 23 -12.34 1.57 8.89
CA GLN A 23 -12.11 0.85 10.15
C GLN A 23 -11.66 -0.61 9.92
N LEU A 24 -12.29 -1.31 8.97
CA LEU A 24 -11.93 -2.68 8.61
C LEU A 24 -10.47 -2.82 8.17
N ASN A 25 -9.95 -1.83 7.44
CA ASN A 25 -8.57 -1.83 6.97
C ASN A 25 -7.61 -1.61 8.15
N LYS A 26 -7.95 -0.71 9.08
CA LYS A 26 -7.18 -0.52 10.32
C LYS A 26 -7.16 -1.77 11.19
N ASP A 27 -8.31 -2.42 11.36
CA ASP A 27 -8.43 -3.62 12.18
C ASP A 27 -7.61 -4.77 11.58
N PHE A 28 -7.64 -4.92 10.26
CA PHE A 28 -6.78 -5.87 9.54
C PHE A 28 -5.30 -5.56 9.76
N LEU A 29 -4.85 -4.33 9.48
CA LEU A 29 -3.44 -3.96 9.63
C LEU A 29 -2.96 -4.13 11.09
N ASN A 30 -3.82 -3.84 12.06
CA ASN A 30 -3.52 -4.04 13.48
C ASN A 30 -3.43 -5.54 13.84
N CYS A 31 -4.30 -6.39 13.30
CA CYS A 31 -4.26 -7.85 13.51
C CYS A 31 -2.94 -8.46 13.01
N TYR A 32 -2.40 -7.94 11.92
CA TYR A 32 -1.13 -8.42 11.34
C TYR A 32 0.11 -7.69 11.86
N ASP A 33 -0.03 -6.73 12.78
CA ASP A 33 1.05 -5.86 13.30
C ASP A 33 1.76 -5.06 12.18
N ILE A 34 1.00 -4.64 11.16
CA ILE A 34 1.52 -3.88 10.02
C ILE A 34 1.30 -2.39 10.27
N LYS A 35 2.39 -1.62 10.24
CA LYS A 35 2.29 -0.16 10.38
C LYS A 35 1.79 0.46 9.08
N HIS A 36 0.72 1.23 9.17
CA HIS A 36 0.18 2.00 8.06
C HIS A 36 0.85 3.39 8.02
N ASP A 37 1.70 3.62 7.02
CA ASP A 37 2.26 4.95 6.75
C ASP A 37 1.32 5.69 5.79
N LYS A 38 0.64 6.73 6.28
CA LYS A 38 -0.23 7.56 5.43
C LYS A 38 0.59 8.51 4.56
N ALA A 39 0.24 8.61 3.29
CA ALA A 39 0.82 9.61 2.41
C ALA A 39 0.35 11.01 2.81
N MET A 40 1.22 12.02 2.62
CA MET A 40 0.80 13.41 2.75
C MET A 40 -0.23 13.73 1.67
N PRO A 41 -1.34 14.40 1.99
CA PRO A 41 -2.36 14.74 1.02
C PRO A 41 -1.72 15.49 -0.16
N TYR A 42 -2.13 15.13 -1.39
CA TYR A 42 -1.67 15.71 -2.66
C TYR A 42 -0.20 15.50 -3.05
N THR A 43 0.50 14.53 -2.45
CA THR A 43 1.86 14.15 -2.90
C THR A 43 1.88 12.83 -3.67
N LEU A 44 1.45 12.88 -4.94
CA LEU A 44 1.47 11.73 -5.87
C LEU A 44 2.86 11.06 -5.99
N GLN A 45 3.93 11.84 -5.78
CA GLN A 45 5.31 11.36 -5.85
C GLN A 45 5.67 10.36 -4.74
N GLN A 46 4.94 10.34 -3.62
CA GLN A 46 5.19 9.38 -2.52
C GLN A 46 4.82 7.95 -2.88
N ASN A 47 3.94 7.75 -3.88
CA ASN A 47 3.52 6.46 -4.42
C ASN A 47 4.11 6.20 -5.82
N ARG A 48 5.23 6.84 -6.18
CA ARG A 48 5.84 6.74 -7.51
C ARG A 48 6.16 5.30 -7.92
N LEU A 49 6.61 4.46 -6.99
CA LEU A 49 6.92 3.05 -7.26
C LEU A 49 5.65 2.27 -7.63
N ALA A 50 4.58 2.42 -6.85
CA ALA A 50 3.27 1.83 -7.15
C ALA A 50 2.75 2.30 -8.52
N GLY A 51 2.80 3.61 -8.80
CA GLY A 51 2.43 4.14 -10.10
C GLY A 51 3.30 3.64 -11.26
N CYS A 52 4.57 3.33 -11.02
CA CYS A 52 5.46 2.75 -12.02
C CYS A 52 5.10 1.28 -12.31
N MET A 53 4.83 0.50 -11.26
CA MET A 53 4.40 -0.90 -11.40
C MET A 53 3.04 -0.99 -12.09
N ASN A 54 2.08 -0.12 -11.74
CA ASN A 54 0.77 -0.10 -12.39
C ASN A 54 0.89 0.14 -13.90
N ARG A 55 1.73 1.09 -14.33
CA ARG A 55 1.98 1.31 -15.78
C ARG A 55 2.61 0.10 -16.47
N ASN A 56 3.48 -0.63 -15.77
CA ASN A 56 4.08 -1.85 -16.32
C ASN A 56 3.03 -2.94 -16.51
N ILE A 57 2.14 -3.14 -15.53
CA ILE A 57 1.03 -4.10 -15.59
C ILE A 57 0.02 -3.71 -16.66
N GLU A 58 -0.38 -2.43 -16.74
CA GLU A 58 -1.29 -1.93 -17.78
C GLU A 58 -0.70 -2.08 -19.18
N GLY A 59 0.62 -1.94 -19.34
CA GLY A 59 1.31 -2.19 -20.61
C GLY A 59 1.51 -3.67 -20.96
N MET A 60 1.25 -4.58 -20.02
CA MET A 60 1.26 -6.03 -20.24
C MET A 60 -0.13 -6.62 -20.56
N ALA A 61 -1.19 -5.83 -20.39
CA ALA A 61 -2.57 -6.20 -20.70
C ALA A 61 -2.95 -5.81 -22.15
#